data_AF-A0A843HHV7-F1
#
_entry.id   AF-A0A843HHV7-F1
#
_cell.length_a   1.000
_cell.length_b   1.000
_cell.length_c   1.000
_cell.angle_alpha   90.00
_cell.angle_beta   90.00
_cell.angle_gamma   90.00
#
_symmetry.space_group_name_H-M   'P 1'
#
loop_
_entity.id
_entity.type
_entity.pdbx_description
1 polymer ?
#
loop_
_entity_poly.entity_id
_entity_poly.type
_entity_poly.pdbx_seq_one_letter_code
_entity_poly.pdbx_strand_id
1 'polypeptide(L)'
;MDKTKKTVRTRDFIISTDGLLFASTNYIHPEDRIICFLRYIPDENGDREKDGIRYSKVGSEEAYAYLRENHPDYLYFCDVTNVEMMGVPIDKVERIIKPEERLKGLRETYYESINEKVKNGEDLDYKEELLSKLFDLSDFFHYVAGISYDDLGISGSILPGLQKAGTSDLDFVVYGLENHRNAIKAYKDNKDKAVFIDELDKSITLNRINDDFWDFVYDKRIKDDSLTKEEFAWYEERKSNRGLIRETLFDILATRNYDEIEGTW
;
A
#
# COMPACT_ATOMS: atom_id res chain seq x y z
N MET A 1 0.51 -26.31 -13.74
CA MET A 1 0.87 -24.90 -13.52
C MET A 1 0.03 -24.42 -12.35
N ASP A 2 0.66 -24.10 -11.22
CA ASP A 2 -0.05 -23.76 -9.98
C ASP A 2 -0.92 -22.49 -10.16
N LYS A 3 -2.21 -22.57 -9.79
CA LYS A 3 -3.18 -21.46 -9.95
C LYS A 3 -2.76 -20.22 -9.16
N THR A 4 -2.03 -20.42 -8.06
CA THR A 4 -1.54 -19.38 -7.15
C THR A 4 -0.73 -18.29 -7.87
N LYS A 5 0.16 -18.66 -8.80
CA LYS A 5 1.04 -17.73 -9.53
C LYS A 5 0.32 -16.76 -10.43
N LYS A 6 -0.71 -17.23 -11.14
CA LYS A 6 -1.46 -16.42 -12.11
C LYS A 6 -2.30 -15.33 -11.44
N THR A 7 -2.29 -15.26 -10.12
CA THR A 7 -3.13 -14.35 -9.35
C THR A 7 -2.37 -13.32 -8.54
N VAL A 8 -1.04 -13.43 -8.43
CA VAL A 8 -0.23 -12.46 -7.68
C VAL A 8 0.08 -11.26 -8.55
N ARG A 9 -0.18 -10.07 -8.02
CA ARG A 9 0.10 -8.79 -8.66
C ARG A 9 1.04 -7.99 -7.78
N THR A 10 1.61 -6.92 -8.32
CA THR A 10 2.36 -5.97 -7.51
C THR A 10 1.50 -5.48 -6.34
N ARG A 11 2.10 -5.30 -5.16
CA ARG A 11 1.47 -4.82 -3.91
C ARG A 11 0.68 -5.85 -3.12
N ASP A 12 0.47 -7.05 -3.65
CA ASP A 12 0.05 -8.19 -2.85
C ASP A 12 1.10 -8.49 -1.78
N PHE A 13 0.65 -8.98 -0.62
CA PHE A 13 1.53 -9.43 0.43
C PHE A 13 1.58 -10.96 0.47
N ILE A 14 2.79 -11.50 0.59
CA ILE A 14 3.04 -12.92 0.78
C ILE A 14 3.47 -13.12 2.23
N ILE A 15 2.73 -13.96 2.96
CA ILE A 15 3.16 -14.53 4.22
C ILE A 15 3.82 -15.86 3.90
N SER A 16 5.08 -16.01 4.30
CA SER A 16 5.79 -17.28 4.14
C SER A 16 5.59 -18.19 5.35
N THR A 17 5.85 -19.48 5.18
CA THR A 17 5.83 -20.48 6.25
C THR A 17 6.85 -20.23 7.36
N ASP A 18 7.85 -19.37 7.09
CA ASP A 18 8.85 -18.93 8.07
C ASP A 18 8.38 -17.68 8.86
N GLY A 19 7.13 -17.22 8.66
CA GLY A 19 6.56 -16.05 9.33
C GLY A 19 7.04 -14.70 8.75
N LEU A 20 7.75 -14.71 7.63
CA LEU A 20 8.24 -13.51 6.96
C LEU A 20 7.14 -12.91 6.07
N LEU A 21 7.09 -11.58 5.99
CA LEU A 21 6.12 -10.88 5.15
C LEU A 21 6.82 -10.13 4.02
N PHE A 22 6.42 -10.46 2.80
CA PHE A 22 6.96 -9.87 1.58
C PHE A 22 5.89 -9.09 0.82
N ALA A 23 6.29 -8.01 0.17
CA ALA A 23 5.46 -7.30 -0.80
C ALA A 23 5.85 -7.75 -2.22
N SER A 24 4.90 -8.23 -3.02
CA SER A 24 5.14 -8.51 -4.43
C SER A 24 5.50 -7.23 -5.19
N THR A 25 6.54 -7.31 -6.01
CA THR A 25 7.06 -6.17 -6.80
C THR A 25 6.83 -6.35 -8.30
N ASN A 26 6.37 -7.51 -8.75
CA ASN A 26 6.24 -7.85 -10.16
C ASN A 26 4.85 -8.43 -10.47
N TYR A 27 4.48 -8.42 -11.75
CA TYR A 27 3.27 -9.08 -12.26
C TYR A 27 3.55 -10.46 -12.87
N ILE A 28 4.81 -10.70 -13.25
CA ILE A 28 5.27 -11.93 -13.87
C ILE A 28 6.36 -12.49 -12.97
N HIS A 29 6.27 -13.79 -12.70
CA HIS A 29 7.13 -14.50 -11.78
C HIS A 29 7.64 -15.79 -12.41
N PRO A 30 8.86 -16.23 -12.07
CA PRO A 30 9.39 -17.55 -12.45
C PRO A 30 8.51 -18.70 -11.93
N GLU A 31 8.76 -19.90 -12.47
CA GLU A 31 7.98 -21.08 -12.10
C GLU A 31 8.27 -21.61 -10.69
N ASP A 32 9.36 -21.24 -10.03
CA ASP A 32 9.71 -21.79 -8.71
C ASP A 32 9.43 -20.82 -7.56
N ARG A 33 9.15 -19.54 -7.83
CA ARG A 33 9.00 -18.50 -6.80
C ARG A 33 8.17 -17.29 -7.20
N ILE A 34 7.75 -16.51 -6.22
CA ILE A 34 7.11 -15.20 -6.40
C ILE A 34 8.14 -14.11 -6.12
N ILE A 35 8.38 -13.23 -7.08
CA ILE A 35 9.29 -12.08 -6.92
C ILE A 35 8.66 -11.05 -5.99
N CYS A 36 9.40 -10.67 -4.98
CA CYS A 36 8.90 -9.83 -3.92
C CYS A 36 10.04 -9.12 -3.20
N PHE A 37 9.69 -8.33 -2.19
CA PHE A 37 10.63 -7.66 -1.32
C PHE A 37 10.27 -7.95 0.13
N LEU A 38 11.24 -8.35 0.96
CA LEU A 38 11.00 -8.58 2.39
C LEU A 38 10.69 -7.25 3.07
N ARG A 39 9.58 -7.19 3.81
CA ARG A 39 9.12 -5.96 4.47
C ARG A 39 9.08 -6.08 5.98
N TYR A 40 8.74 -7.26 6.50
CA TYR A 40 8.67 -7.48 7.94
C TYR A 40 9.23 -8.85 8.32
N ILE A 41 9.99 -8.86 9.41
CA ILE A 41 10.53 -10.06 10.05
C ILE A 41 9.93 -10.18 11.46
N PRO A 42 9.62 -11.41 11.94
CA PRO A 42 9.33 -11.61 13.35
C PRO A 42 10.51 -11.15 14.22
N ASP A 43 10.22 -10.32 15.22
CA ASP A 43 11.22 -9.75 16.12
C ASP A 43 10.55 -9.42 17.46
N GLU A 44 11.01 -10.04 18.55
CA GLU A 44 10.48 -9.79 19.90
C GLU A 44 10.63 -8.31 20.33
N ASN A 45 11.64 -7.62 19.80
CA ASN A 45 11.89 -6.19 20.03
C ASN A 45 11.21 -5.30 18.98
N GLY A 46 10.45 -5.90 18.06
CA GLY A 46 9.74 -5.22 17.00
C GLY A 46 8.73 -4.20 17.52
N ASP A 47 8.57 -3.11 16.76
CA ASP A 47 7.72 -1.97 17.11
C ASP A 47 6.31 -2.05 16.50
N ARG A 48 6.02 -3.16 15.81
CA ARG A 48 4.71 -3.49 15.21
C ARG A 48 4.25 -4.83 15.75
N GLU A 49 2.94 -4.96 15.94
CA GLU A 49 2.36 -6.18 16.50
C GLU A 49 1.11 -6.58 15.72
N LYS A 50 0.98 -7.88 15.49
CA LYS A 50 -0.22 -8.51 14.95
C LYS A 50 -0.43 -9.86 15.62
N ASP A 51 -1.63 -10.09 16.15
CA ASP A 51 -2.05 -11.36 16.75
C ASP A 51 -1.05 -11.88 17.82
N GLY A 52 -0.47 -10.96 18.60
CA GLY A 52 0.52 -11.25 19.65
C GLY A 52 1.96 -11.47 19.16
N ILE A 53 2.20 -11.43 17.84
CA ILE A 53 3.54 -11.54 17.26
C ILE A 53 4.07 -10.15 16.93
N ARG A 54 5.30 -9.86 17.38
CA ARG A 54 5.99 -8.61 17.09
C ARG A 54 6.84 -8.72 15.83
N TYR A 55 6.92 -7.61 15.10
CA TYR A 55 7.61 -7.51 13.82
C TYR A 55 8.46 -6.25 13.74
N SER A 56 9.61 -6.39 13.10
CA SER A 56 10.45 -5.26 12.67
C SER A 56 10.30 -5.03 11.17
N LYS A 57 10.16 -3.76 10.78
CA LYS A 57 10.16 -3.37 9.37
C LYS A 57 11.60 -3.23 8.90
N VAL A 58 11.96 -3.93 7.83
CA VAL A 58 13.33 -3.91 7.28
C VAL A 58 13.43 -3.08 6.01
N GLY A 59 14.53 -2.35 5.88
CA GLY A 59 14.95 -1.67 4.65
C GLY A 59 15.65 -2.63 3.69
N SER A 60 16.16 -2.10 2.56
CA SER A 60 16.74 -2.94 1.51
C SER A 60 18.00 -3.70 1.93
N GLU A 61 18.96 -3.00 2.53
CA GLU A 61 20.23 -3.60 2.96
C GLU A 61 20.00 -4.63 4.07
N GLU A 62 19.19 -4.26 5.07
CA GLU A 62 18.79 -5.13 6.19
C GLU A 62 18.08 -6.39 5.70
N ALA A 63 17.15 -6.25 4.74
CA ALA A 63 16.43 -7.38 4.17
C ALA A 63 17.36 -8.38 3.47
N TYR A 64 18.29 -7.90 2.63
CA TYR A 64 19.26 -8.79 1.97
C TYR A 64 20.20 -9.45 2.98
N ALA A 65 20.71 -8.70 3.96
CA ALA A 65 21.59 -9.24 5.00
C ALA A 65 20.88 -10.34 5.80
N TYR A 66 19.66 -10.07 6.27
CA TYR A 66 18.85 -11.00 7.05
C TYR A 66 18.56 -12.29 6.26
N LEU A 67 18.14 -12.17 4.99
CA LEU A 67 17.86 -13.33 4.15
C LEU A 67 19.11 -14.16 3.87
N ARG A 68 20.26 -13.53 3.55
CA ARG A 68 21.52 -14.28 3.32
C ARG A 68 21.94 -15.09 4.54
N GLU A 69 21.75 -14.54 5.74
CA GLU A 69 22.14 -15.20 6.98
C GLU A 69 21.15 -16.29 7.41
N ASN A 70 19.85 -16.03 7.33
CA ASN A 70 18.82 -16.86 7.98
C ASN A 70 17.99 -17.70 6.99
N HIS A 71 17.76 -17.19 5.78
CA HIS A 71 16.84 -17.78 4.80
C HIS A 71 17.37 -17.63 3.35
N PRO A 72 18.56 -18.18 3.04
CA PRO A 72 19.24 -17.92 1.77
C PRO A 72 18.48 -18.44 0.54
N ASP A 73 17.56 -19.38 0.73
CA ASP A 73 16.70 -19.95 -0.31
C ASP A 73 15.65 -18.96 -0.87
N TYR A 74 15.39 -17.86 -0.16
CA TYR A 74 14.56 -16.75 -0.64
C TYR A 74 15.33 -15.79 -1.56
N LEU A 75 16.63 -15.98 -1.73
CA LEU A 75 17.45 -15.23 -2.67
C LEU A 75 17.78 -16.07 -3.89
N TYR A 76 17.80 -15.45 -5.06
CA TYR A 76 18.21 -16.09 -6.29
C TYR A 76 18.82 -15.09 -7.26
N PHE A 77 19.69 -15.59 -8.14
CA PHE A 77 20.15 -14.81 -9.27
C PHE A 77 19.09 -14.84 -10.37
N CYS A 78 18.57 -13.67 -10.75
CA CYS A 78 17.60 -13.56 -11.83
C CYS A 78 18.33 -13.38 -13.16
N ASP A 79 18.24 -14.38 -14.04
CA ASP A 79 18.89 -14.36 -15.36
C ASP A 79 18.33 -13.27 -16.29
N VAL A 80 17.09 -12.82 -16.07
CA VAL A 80 16.46 -11.77 -16.88
C VAL A 80 17.03 -10.39 -16.53
N THR A 81 17.19 -10.09 -15.24
CA THR A 81 17.68 -8.78 -14.77
C THR A 81 19.18 -8.76 -14.45
N ASN A 82 19.85 -9.91 -14.47
CA ASN A 82 21.26 -10.11 -14.12
C ASN A 82 21.65 -9.56 -12.75
N VAL A 83 20.76 -9.70 -11.77
CA VAL A 83 20.99 -9.28 -10.37
C VAL A 83 20.43 -10.33 -9.42
N GLU A 84 20.99 -10.38 -8.21
CA GLU A 84 20.38 -11.12 -7.12
C GLU A 84 19.06 -10.44 -6.72
N MET A 85 18.00 -11.22 -6.60
CA MET A 85 16.66 -10.79 -6.25
C MET A 85 16.13 -11.62 -5.09
N MET A 86 15.14 -11.06 -4.39
CA MET A 86 14.33 -11.78 -3.43
C MET A 86 13.13 -12.44 -4.14
N GLY A 87 12.80 -13.66 -3.74
CA GLY A 87 11.56 -14.31 -4.15
C GLY A 87 11.20 -15.48 -3.24
N VAL A 88 9.94 -15.55 -2.81
CA VAL A 88 9.44 -16.63 -1.97
C VAL A 88 9.26 -17.90 -2.81
N PRO A 89 9.95 -19.02 -2.49
CA PRO A 89 9.68 -20.31 -3.12
C PRO A 89 8.22 -20.70 -2.98
N ILE A 90 7.62 -21.30 -4.01
CA ILE A 90 6.16 -21.58 -4.04
C ILE A 90 5.73 -22.48 -2.89
N ASP A 91 6.56 -23.46 -2.51
CA ASP A 91 6.33 -24.37 -1.38
C ASP A 91 6.45 -23.69 -0.01
N LYS A 92 7.00 -22.47 0.05
CA LYS A 92 7.08 -21.64 1.25
C LYS A 92 6.01 -20.54 1.31
N VAL A 93 5.09 -20.49 0.36
CA VAL A 93 3.95 -19.56 0.41
C VAL A 93 2.89 -20.13 1.35
N GLU A 94 2.72 -19.52 2.52
CA GLU A 94 1.63 -19.88 3.44
C GLU A 94 0.32 -19.22 3.01
N ARG A 95 0.36 -17.92 2.74
CA ARG A 95 -0.83 -17.15 2.36
C ARG A 95 -0.47 -15.93 1.52
N ILE A 96 -1.37 -15.56 0.61
CA ILE A 96 -1.35 -14.28 -0.08
C ILE A 96 -2.48 -13.40 0.47
N ILE A 97 -2.18 -12.13 0.75
CA ILE A 97 -3.16 -11.13 1.16
C ILE A 97 -3.22 -10.07 0.06
N LYS A 98 -4.43 -9.83 -0.45
CA LYS A 98 -4.67 -8.91 -1.56
C LYS A 98 -5.20 -7.55 -1.10
N PRO A 99 -4.73 -6.42 -1.68
CA PRO A 99 -5.20 -5.08 -1.34
C PRO A 99 -6.72 -4.88 -1.43
N GLU A 100 -7.36 -5.40 -2.46
CA GLU A 100 -8.80 -5.30 -2.74
C GLU A 100 -9.62 -6.08 -1.72
N GLU A 101 -9.21 -7.31 -1.42
CA GLU A 101 -9.88 -8.15 -0.42
C GLU A 101 -9.73 -7.55 0.98
N ARG A 102 -8.58 -6.94 1.27
CA ARG A 102 -8.35 -6.25 2.54
C ARG A 102 -9.26 -5.05 2.72
N LEU A 103 -9.31 -4.14 1.73
CA LEU A 103 -10.16 -2.96 1.81
C LEU A 103 -11.62 -3.36 1.96
N LYS A 104 -12.08 -4.31 1.15
CA LYS A 104 -13.43 -4.87 1.21
C LYS A 104 -13.76 -5.42 2.59
N GLY A 105 -12.93 -6.32 3.12
CA GLY A 105 -13.15 -6.90 4.44
C GLY A 105 -13.14 -5.88 5.58
N LEU A 106 -12.27 -4.86 5.50
CA LEU A 106 -12.27 -3.76 6.47
C LEU A 106 -13.56 -2.94 6.42
N ARG A 107 -14.07 -2.63 5.21
CA ARG A 107 -15.34 -1.93 5.06
C ARG A 107 -16.51 -2.77 5.59
N GLU A 108 -16.61 -4.03 5.19
CA GLU A 108 -17.65 -4.95 5.66
C GLU A 108 -17.67 -5.10 7.18
N THR A 109 -16.49 -5.08 7.82
CA THR A 109 -16.36 -5.28 9.26
C THR A 109 -16.59 -4.01 10.07
N TYR A 110 -16.11 -2.85 9.59
CA TYR A 110 -15.97 -1.65 10.43
C TYR A 110 -16.67 -0.39 9.91
N TYR A 111 -17.11 -0.34 8.64
CA TYR A 111 -17.62 0.90 8.02
C TYR A 111 -18.80 1.49 8.79
N GLU A 112 -19.85 0.69 9.01
CA GLU A 112 -21.06 1.14 9.70
C GLU A 112 -20.76 1.58 11.14
N SER A 113 -20.05 0.75 11.91
CA SER A 113 -19.76 1.06 13.32
C SER A 113 -18.88 2.30 13.49
N ILE A 114 -17.89 2.50 12.61
CA ILE A 114 -17.02 3.70 12.69
C ILE A 114 -17.81 4.94 12.27
N ASN A 115 -18.64 4.86 11.22
CA ASN A 115 -19.44 6.01 10.79
C ASN A 115 -20.52 6.39 11.82
N GLU A 116 -21.12 5.42 12.50
CA GLU A 116 -22.06 5.67 13.60
C GLU A 116 -21.36 6.42 14.75
N LYS A 117 -20.20 5.96 15.19
CA LYS A 117 -19.38 6.66 16.20
C LYS A 117 -19.06 8.10 15.79
N VAL A 118 -18.59 8.30 14.56
CA VAL A 118 -18.28 9.64 14.02
C VAL A 118 -19.52 10.54 14.04
N LYS A 119 -20.68 10.02 13.64
CA LYS A 119 -21.95 10.76 13.64
C LYS A 119 -22.40 11.13 15.06
N ASN A 120 -22.18 10.25 16.03
CA ASN A 120 -22.50 10.47 17.43
C ASN A 120 -21.47 11.36 18.16
N GLY A 121 -20.35 11.69 17.52
CA GLY A 121 -19.27 12.45 18.13
C GLY A 121 -18.48 11.65 19.18
N GLU A 122 -18.42 10.33 19.03
CA GLU A 122 -17.65 9.44 19.89
C GLU A 122 -16.15 9.48 19.55
N ASP A 123 -15.31 9.30 20.57
CA ASP A 123 -13.87 9.19 20.37
C ASP A 123 -13.52 7.89 19.62
N LEU A 124 -12.63 8.02 18.63
CA LEU A 124 -12.07 6.90 17.88
C LEU A 124 -10.68 6.57 18.41
N ASP A 125 -10.35 5.28 18.50
CA ASP A 125 -8.95 4.91 18.66
C ASP A 125 -8.15 5.20 17.38
N TYR A 126 -6.81 5.18 17.46
CA TYR A 126 -5.97 5.52 16.31
C TYR A 126 -6.19 4.62 15.08
N LYS A 127 -6.57 3.34 15.27
CA LYS A 127 -6.86 2.41 14.16
C LYS A 127 -8.20 2.80 13.54
N GLU A 128 -9.21 3.07 14.35
CA GLU A 128 -10.52 3.53 13.89
C GLU A 128 -10.42 4.86 13.15
N GLU A 129 -9.60 5.81 13.62
CA GLU A 129 -9.32 7.06 12.91
C GLU A 129 -8.66 6.81 11.54
N LEU A 130 -7.67 5.92 11.48
CA LEU A 130 -6.99 5.57 10.23
C LEU A 130 -7.94 4.88 9.25
N LEU A 131 -8.81 4.00 9.74
CA LEU A 131 -9.84 3.34 8.93
C LEU A 131 -10.91 4.31 8.45
N SER A 132 -11.36 5.24 9.29
CA SER A 132 -12.27 6.33 8.88
C SER A 132 -11.68 7.15 7.72
N LYS A 133 -10.37 7.45 7.77
CA LYS A 133 -9.66 8.15 6.68
C LYS A 133 -9.59 7.29 5.42
N LEU A 134 -9.28 6.01 5.55
CA LEU A 134 -9.28 5.06 4.43
C LEU A 134 -10.66 4.96 3.77
N PHE A 135 -11.73 4.91 4.56
CA PHE A 135 -13.10 4.84 4.07
C PHE A 135 -13.48 6.09 3.29
N ASP A 136 -13.19 7.27 3.82
CA ASP A 136 -13.41 8.53 3.11
C ASP A 136 -12.60 8.62 1.82
N LEU A 137 -11.34 8.16 1.85
CA LEU A 137 -10.51 8.12 0.64
C LEU A 137 -11.12 7.19 -0.42
N SER A 138 -11.60 6.01 -0.01
CA SER A 138 -12.27 5.08 -0.92
C SER A 138 -13.61 5.61 -1.44
N ASP A 139 -14.39 6.29 -0.60
CA ASP A 139 -15.66 6.91 -0.97
C ASP A 139 -15.45 8.05 -1.98
N PHE A 140 -14.43 8.89 -1.75
CA PHE A 140 -14.03 9.92 -2.70
C PHE A 140 -13.73 9.33 -4.08
N PHE A 141 -12.88 8.31 -4.19
CA PHE A 141 -12.57 7.73 -5.49
C PHE A 141 -13.74 6.96 -6.10
N HIS A 142 -14.60 6.35 -5.28
CA HIS A 142 -15.80 5.71 -5.79
C HIS A 142 -16.75 6.71 -6.45
N TYR A 143 -17.17 7.74 -5.72
CA TYR A 143 -18.19 8.68 -6.18
C TYR A 143 -17.65 9.76 -7.13
N VAL A 144 -16.42 10.24 -6.91
CA VAL A 144 -15.85 11.35 -7.69
C VAL A 144 -15.09 10.86 -8.92
N ALA A 145 -14.44 9.70 -8.86
CA ALA A 145 -13.72 9.12 -10.00
C ALA A 145 -14.52 8.04 -10.74
N GLY A 146 -15.67 7.60 -10.20
CA GLY A 146 -16.53 6.58 -10.81
C GLY A 146 -15.93 5.18 -10.79
N ILE A 147 -15.08 4.86 -9.80
CA ILE A 147 -14.36 3.59 -9.71
C ILE A 147 -15.10 2.63 -8.79
N SER A 148 -15.32 1.38 -9.21
CA SER A 148 -15.95 0.37 -8.36
C SER A 148 -15.13 0.13 -7.09
N TYR A 149 -15.77 -0.12 -5.94
CA TYR A 149 -15.06 -0.55 -4.73
C TYR A 149 -14.26 -1.85 -4.93
N ASP A 150 -14.69 -2.72 -5.85
CA ASP A 150 -13.96 -3.95 -6.18
C ASP A 150 -12.62 -3.68 -6.91
N ASP A 151 -12.46 -2.47 -7.48
CA ASP A 151 -11.22 -2.00 -8.14
C ASP A 151 -10.37 -1.10 -7.23
N LEU A 152 -10.72 -1.00 -5.94
CA LEU A 152 -10.00 -0.22 -4.94
C LEU A 152 -9.38 -1.14 -3.89
N GLY A 153 -8.22 -0.76 -3.35
CA GLY A 153 -7.50 -1.56 -2.38
C GLY A 153 -6.63 -0.74 -1.45
N ILE A 154 -6.03 -1.41 -0.47
CA ILE A 154 -5.07 -0.82 0.46
C ILE A 154 -3.86 -1.73 0.63
N SER A 155 -2.66 -1.20 0.42
CA SER A 155 -1.40 -1.92 0.61
C SER A 155 -0.69 -1.43 1.89
N GLY A 156 0.64 -1.51 1.92
CA GLY A 156 1.43 -0.94 3.00
C GLY A 156 1.27 -1.70 4.31
N SER A 157 1.27 -0.95 5.42
CA SER A 157 1.16 -1.55 6.75
C SER A 157 -0.27 -2.00 7.12
N ILE A 158 -1.29 -1.40 6.52
CA ILE A 158 -2.70 -1.78 6.78
C ILE A 158 -3.02 -3.16 6.18
N LEU A 159 -2.40 -3.51 5.05
CA LEU A 159 -2.60 -4.78 4.36
C LEU A 159 -2.33 -5.99 5.25
N PRO A 160 -1.13 -6.17 5.83
CA PRO A 160 -0.89 -7.24 6.77
C PRO A 160 -1.49 -6.98 8.15
N GLY A 161 -1.96 -5.76 8.47
CA GLY A 161 -2.46 -5.40 9.80
C GLY A 161 -1.36 -4.97 10.78
N LEU A 162 -0.26 -4.42 10.27
CA LEU A 162 0.92 -3.98 11.02
C LEU A 162 1.02 -2.45 11.10
N GLN A 163 -0.09 -1.72 10.96
CA GLN A 163 -0.12 -0.27 11.12
C GLN A 163 0.33 0.15 12.53
N LYS A 164 1.02 1.29 12.60
CA LYS A 164 1.54 1.93 13.82
C LYS A 164 1.01 3.35 13.94
N ALA A 165 0.58 3.72 15.15
CA ALA A 165 0.07 5.05 15.47
C ALA A 165 1.08 6.15 15.07
N GLY A 166 0.57 7.27 14.55
CA GLY A 166 1.35 8.45 14.18
C GLY A 166 2.34 8.29 13.01
N THR A 167 2.45 7.11 12.40
CA THR A 167 3.47 6.85 11.36
C THR A 167 2.93 6.18 10.09
N SER A 168 1.71 5.65 10.12
CA SER A 168 1.14 4.92 8.99
C SER A 168 0.46 5.87 8.01
N ASP A 169 0.90 5.79 6.76
CA ASP A 169 0.26 6.37 5.58
C ASP A 169 -0.80 5.43 5.00
N LEU A 170 -1.54 5.93 4.02
CA LEU A 170 -2.53 5.19 3.24
C LEU A 170 -1.95 4.88 1.85
N ASP A 171 -1.35 3.70 1.70
CA ASP A 171 -0.88 3.15 0.42
C ASP A 171 -2.07 2.69 -0.45
N PHE A 172 -2.91 3.61 -0.90
CA PHE A 172 -4.18 3.34 -1.58
C PHE A 172 -3.95 2.81 -2.99
N VAL A 173 -4.55 1.66 -3.31
CA VAL A 173 -4.35 0.94 -4.57
C VAL A 173 -5.58 1.13 -5.46
N VAL A 174 -5.34 1.45 -6.72
CA VAL A 174 -6.36 1.54 -7.77
C VAL A 174 -6.02 0.53 -8.86
N TYR A 175 -6.95 -0.39 -9.10
CA TYR A 175 -6.83 -1.45 -10.10
C TYR A 175 -7.34 -1.01 -11.46
N GLY A 176 -6.55 -1.29 -12.50
CA GLY A 176 -6.82 -0.86 -13.88
C GLY A 176 -6.11 0.45 -14.21
N LEU A 177 -5.40 0.48 -15.34
CA LEU A 177 -4.66 1.67 -15.77
C LEU A 177 -5.59 2.84 -16.06
N GLU A 178 -6.78 2.58 -16.60
CA GLU A 178 -7.78 3.63 -16.85
C GLU A 178 -8.39 4.16 -15.55
N ASN A 179 -8.75 3.27 -14.62
CA ASN A 179 -9.20 3.65 -13.28
C ASN A 179 -8.15 4.50 -12.55
N HIS A 180 -6.87 4.14 -12.64
CA HIS A 180 -5.79 4.93 -12.06
C HIS A 180 -5.73 6.34 -12.67
N ARG A 181 -5.85 6.48 -14.00
CA ARG A 181 -5.93 7.80 -14.65
C ARG A 181 -7.12 8.62 -14.15
N ASN A 182 -8.29 7.98 -14.00
CA ASN A 182 -9.49 8.61 -13.47
C ASN A 182 -9.28 9.07 -12.02
N ALA A 183 -8.66 8.25 -11.17
CA ALA A 183 -8.32 8.62 -9.79
C ALA A 183 -7.38 9.83 -9.72
N ILE A 184 -6.30 9.82 -10.52
CA ILE A 184 -5.35 10.95 -10.61
C ILE A 184 -6.06 12.22 -11.07
N LYS A 185 -6.93 12.13 -12.08
CA LYS A 185 -7.71 13.27 -12.58
C LYS A 185 -8.67 13.80 -11.51
N ALA A 186 -9.44 12.93 -10.87
CA ALA A 186 -10.39 13.29 -9.83
C ALA A 186 -9.71 13.99 -8.65
N TYR A 187 -8.57 13.46 -8.17
CA TYR A 187 -7.80 14.14 -7.13
C TYR A 187 -7.24 15.48 -7.61
N LYS A 188 -6.64 15.54 -8.81
CA LYS A 188 -6.06 16.77 -9.36
C LYS A 188 -7.08 17.90 -9.50
N ASP A 189 -8.29 17.60 -9.95
CA ASP A 189 -9.33 18.60 -10.23
C ASP A 189 -9.99 19.13 -8.93
N ASN A 190 -9.97 18.32 -7.86
CA ASN A 190 -10.70 18.58 -6.63
C ASN A 190 -9.82 18.77 -5.38
N LYS A 191 -8.50 18.59 -5.47
CA LYS A 191 -7.61 18.82 -4.32
C LYS A 191 -7.74 20.24 -3.77
N ASP A 192 -7.59 20.35 -2.46
CA ASP A 192 -7.73 21.59 -1.67
C ASP A 192 -9.18 22.14 -1.64
N LYS A 193 -10.18 21.31 -1.97
CA LYS A 193 -11.60 21.68 -1.96
C LYS A 193 -12.42 20.61 -1.24
N ALA A 194 -13.46 21.05 -0.53
CA ALA A 194 -14.48 20.16 -0.02
C ALA A 194 -15.38 19.69 -1.17
N VAL A 195 -15.50 18.38 -1.35
CA VAL A 195 -16.42 17.75 -2.30
C VAL A 195 -17.55 17.13 -1.51
N PHE A 196 -18.78 17.61 -1.72
CA PHE A 196 -19.97 17.02 -1.15
C PHE A 196 -20.39 15.79 -1.97
N ILE A 197 -20.64 14.67 -1.29
CA ILE A 197 -21.10 13.41 -1.88
C ILE A 197 -22.55 13.22 -1.42
N ASP A 198 -23.49 13.37 -2.35
CA ASP A 198 -24.93 13.35 -2.07
C ASP A 198 -25.37 12.01 -1.46
N GLU A 199 -24.83 10.90 -1.97
CA GLU A 199 -25.15 9.54 -1.52
C GLU A 199 -24.77 9.27 -0.06
N LEU A 200 -23.83 10.04 0.48
CA LEU A 200 -23.32 9.91 1.84
C LEU A 200 -23.74 11.06 2.76
N ASP A 201 -24.38 12.11 2.23
CA ASP A 201 -24.66 13.37 2.92
C ASP A 201 -23.42 13.92 3.66
N LYS A 202 -22.27 13.88 2.98
CA LYS A 202 -20.96 14.16 3.59
C LYS A 202 -20.01 14.89 2.64
N SER A 203 -19.26 15.83 3.20
CA SER A 203 -18.13 16.47 2.50
C SER A 203 -16.80 15.76 2.79
N ILE A 204 -16.03 15.49 1.74
CA ILE A 204 -14.68 14.94 1.82
C ILE A 204 -13.70 15.93 1.19
N THR A 205 -12.59 16.20 1.89
CA THR A 205 -11.53 17.08 1.42
C THR A 205 -10.23 16.28 1.34
N LEU A 206 -9.63 16.25 0.14
CA LEU A 206 -8.27 15.78 -0.06
C LEU A 206 -7.37 17.00 -0.34
N ASN A 207 -6.31 17.16 0.44
CA ASN A 207 -5.39 18.28 0.33
C ASN A 207 -4.13 17.87 -0.41
N ARG A 208 -3.41 18.87 -0.93
CA ARG A 208 -2.00 18.72 -1.30
C ARG A 208 -1.13 18.43 -0.09
N ILE A 209 0.07 17.91 -0.38
CA ILE A 209 1.17 17.86 0.58
C ILE A 209 1.58 19.31 0.90
N ASN A 210 1.65 19.64 2.18
CA ASN A 210 2.16 20.92 2.67
C ASN A 210 3.69 20.86 2.91
N ASP A 211 4.32 22.00 3.22
CA ASP A 211 5.77 22.10 3.32
C ASP A 211 6.40 21.20 4.40
N ASP A 212 5.72 21.00 5.54
CA ASP A 212 6.18 20.13 6.62
C ASP A 212 6.23 18.66 6.18
N PHE A 213 5.24 18.21 5.41
CA PHE A 213 5.25 16.86 4.85
C PHE A 213 6.24 16.73 3.68
N TRP A 214 6.58 17.81 2.97
CA TRP A 214 7.60 17.76 1.93
C TRP A 214 9.00 17.49 2.50
N ASP A 215 9.35 18.06 3.65
CA ASP A 215 10.61 17.75 4.35
C ASP A 215 10.70 16.25 4.64
N PHE A 216 9.64 15.71 5.26
CA PHE A 216 9.59 14.29 5.59
C PHE A 216 9.71 13.37 4.37
N VAL A 217 9.07 13.72 3.25
CA VAL A 217 9.13 12.90 2.02
C VAL A 217 10.50 13.02 1.35
N TYR A 218 11.08 14.23 1.32
CA TYR A 218 12.39 14.50 0.76
C TYR A 218 13.47 13.70 1.51
N ASP A 219 13.54 13.85 2.84
CA ASP A 219 14.53 13.18 3.68
C ASP A 219 14.46 11.66 3.57
N LYS A 220 13.29 11.10 3.26
CA LYS A 220 13.11 9.66 3.04
C LYS A 220 13.67 9.17 1.71
N ARG A 221 13.63 9.98 0.65
CA ARG A 221 13.90 9.54 -0.73
C ARG A 221 15.23 10.03 -1.28
N ILE A 222 15.62 11.25 -0.93
CA ILE A 222 16.86 11.87 -1.37
C ILE A 222 17.87 11.67 -0.24
N LYS A 223 18.84 10.79 -0.50
CA LYS A 223 19.96 10.47 0.41
C LYS A 223 21.30 10.99 -0.12
N ASP A 224 21.24 11.65 -1.26
CA ASP A 224 22.35 12.25 -1.99
C ASP A 224 21.97 13.69 -2.39
N ASP A 225 22.88 14.40 -3.04
CA ASP A 225 22.63 15.78 -3.49
C ASP A 225 22.06 15.82 -4.93
N SER A 226 21.27 14.82 -5.33
CA SER A 226 20.78 14.71 -6.71
C SER A 226 19.71 15.73 -7.10
N LEU A 227 18.94 16.23 -6.13
CA LEU A 227 17.87 17.23 -6.32
C LEU A 227 17.78 18.11 -5.07
N THR A 228 17.47 19.40 -5.23
CA THR A 228 17.06 20.21 -4.07
C THR A 228 15.65 19.85 -3.60
N LYS A 229 15.28 20.28 -2.38
CA LYS A 229 13.90 20.11 -1.86
C LYS A 229 12.88 20.75 -2.80
N GLU A 230 13.15 21.97 -3.29
CA GLU A 230 12.22 22.67 -4.18
C GLU A 230 12.04 21.92 -5.51
N GLU A 231 13.14 21.43 -6.10
CA GLU A 231 13.08 20.64 -7.33
C GLU A 231 12.29 19.35 -7.11
N PHE A 232 12.62 18.61 -6.05
CA PHE A 232 11.94 17.37 -5.68
C PHE A 232 10.43 17.58 -5.49
N ALA A 233 10.04 18.58 -4.68
CA ALA A 233 8.64 18.90 -4.44
C ALA A 233 7.92 19.28 -5.74
N TRP A 234 8.55 20.10 -6.60
CA TRP A 234 7.99 20.48 -7.89
C TRP A 234 7.78 19.28 -8.84
N TYR A 235 8.70 18.32 -8.87
CA TYR A 235 8.54 17.10 -9.67
C TYR A 235 7.43 16.19 -9.13
N GLU A 236 7.36 16.00 -7.81
CA GLU A 236 6.38 15.12 -7.18
C GLU A 236 4.96 15.70 -7.22
N GLU A 237 4.79 17.00 -6.96
CA GLU A 237 3.46 17.63 -6.92
C GLU A 237 2.72 17.53 -8.26
N ARG A 238 3.46 17.61 -9.38
CA ARG A 238 2.90 17.51 -10.73
C ARG A 238 2.33 16.14 -11.06
N LYS A 239 2.77 15.09 -10.37
CA LYS A 239 2.26 13.72 -10.56
C LYS A 239 0.83 13.58 -10.02
N SER A 240 0.46 14.38 -9.03
CA SER A 240 -0.86 14.33 -8.36
C SER A 240 -1.24 12.89 -7.97
N ASN A 241 -0.26 12.13 -7.49
CA ASN A 241 -0.41 10.74 -7.07
C ASN A 241 -0.23 10.57 -5.55
N ARG A 242 -0.18 11.68 -4.81
CA ARG A 242 0.00 11.72 -3.37
C ARG A 242 -0.65 12.98 -2.81
N GLY A 243 -1.22 12.88 -1.62
CA GLY A 243 -1.88 13.99 -0.94
C GLY A 243 -2.05 13.75 0.56
N LEU A 244 -2.86 14.59 1.19
CA LEU A 244 -3.21 14.51 2.61
C LEU A 244 -4.74 14.36 2.77
N ILE A 245 -5.17 13.47 3.66
CA ILE A 245 -6.52 13.43 4.19
C ILE A 245 -6.44 13.52 5.71
N ARG A 246 -6.99 14.61 6.30
CA ARG A 246 -6.93 14.88 7.75
C ARG A 246 -5.53 14.64 8.35
N GLU A 247 -4.53 15.37 7.82
CA GLU A 247 -3.11 15.25 8.20
C GLU A 247 -2.51 13.83 8.10
N THR A 248 -3.06 12.99 7.21
CA THR A 248 -2.53 11.66 6.92
C THR A 248 -2.18 11.55 5.45
N LEU A 249 -0.93 11.18 5.20
CA LEU A 249 -0.40 11.04 3.85
C LEU A 249 -1.02 9.82 3.17
N PHE A 250 -1.45 10.00 1.93
CA PHE A 250 -1.92 8.92 1.09
C PHE A 250 -1.21 8.93 -0.26
N ASP A 251 -0.98 7.73 -0.81
CA ASP A 251 -0.51 7.50 -2.17
C ASP A 251 -1.65 6.96 -3.03
N ILE A 252 -1.69 7.33 -4.31
CA ILE A 252 -2.58 6.76 -5.34
C ILE A 252 -1.75 5.82 -6.21
N LEU A 253 -1.68 4.56 -5.78
CA LEU A 253 -0.85 3.53 -6.37
C LEU A 253 -1.59 2.80 -7.50
N ALA A 254 -0.98 2.70 -8.67
CA ALA A 254 -1.51 1.90 -9.76
C ALA A 254 -1.18 0.41 -9.55
N THR A 255 -2.16 -0.45 -9.82
CA THR A 255 -1.97 -1.89 -10.06
C THR A 255 -2.77 -2.31 -11.29
N ARG A 256 -2.22 -3.18 -12.14
CA ARG A 256 -2.90 -3.65 -13.35
C ARG A 256 -4.04 -4.62 -13.07
N ASN A 257 -5.07 -4.59 -13.89
CA ASN A 257 -6.04 -5.68 -14.00
C ASN A 257 -5.38 -6.90 -14.64
N TYR A 258 -5.97 -8.09 -14.43
CA TYR A 258 -5.40 -9.33 -14.94
C TYR A 258 -5.30 -9.36 -16.47
N ASP A 259 -6.24 -8.73 -17.17
CA ASP A 259 -6.27 -8.59 -18.63
C ASP A 259 -5.29 -7.53 -19.17
N GLU A 260 -4.74 -6.66 -18.31
CA GLU A 260 -3.70 -5.68 -18.66
C GLU A 260 -2.28 -6.22 -18.46
N ILE A 261 -2.13 -7.44 -17.93
CA ILE A 261 -0.84 -8.09 -17.69
C ILE A 261 -0.50 -8.97 -18.89
N GLU A 262 0.56 -8.60 -19.59
CA GLU A 262 1.06 -9.32 -20.76
C GLU A 262 2.48 -9.81 -20.51
N GLY A 263 2.82 -10.99 -21.05
CA GLY A 263 4.15 -11.57 -21.01
C GLY A 263 4.21 -12.92 -20.28
N THR A 264 5.36 -13.55 -20.39
CA THR A 264 5.76 -14.73 -19.62
C THR A 264 7.12 -14.46 -19.01
N TRP A 265 7.47 -15.20 -17.95
CA TRP A 265 8.82 -15.16 -17.40
C TRP A 265 9.83 -15.68 -18.42
#